data_AF-A0A2T6M382-F1
#
_entry.id   AF-A0A2T6M382-F1
#
_cell.length_a   1.000
_cell.length_b   1.000
_cell.length_c   1.000
_cell.angle_alpha   90.00
_cell.angle_beta   90.00
_cell.angle_gamma   90.00
#
_symmetry.space_group_name_H-M   'P 1'
#
loop_
_entity.id
_entity.type
_entity.pdbx_description
1 polymer ?
#
loop_
_entity_poly.entity_id
_entity_poly.type
_entity_poly.pdbx_seq_one_letter_code
_entity_poly.pdbx_strand_id
1 'polypeptide(L)'
;MPAIPPPDIPPDSPAAPPNGGREDAVGDGSDTGFGVAVARMRDALERSRSDKLLALFDHLAARARDAAAPSEAQIAAEVFADGRSAAHRPDANVRVYVHRLRRLIETEFAHEPGPRLHLPVGTYRLMLVDAAMPAQHQGAITAQPPVVLPGTGPTRPWVIALVAVLAVVALVLGSALVVRWQRGAGDRLEGTAPWSALAGASRPITVVMGDYYFFAETPASGMPARLVWDHAVPTREDLIIFQMLNPQTASAVTDRDQHYVTSATMTAAATIRAALLRDPAFAQRPIRLIAASQLTPDVLKVSDVVYVGQLSGIGALLRDPLAQASGFRLDAGLDSLVDAQGGKPYHSDGLELRDQRIARRDYGYLACLPGPAGNTVLVIAALRDPGLREMADLATDTGRLRGLRQGRIGCGGGFEALFQVRTLGNANLGASLVVDRPTRSQGIWDNAAPAPEYHPIAATTAPVH
;
A
#
# COMPACT_ATOMS: atom_id res chain seq x y z
N MET A 1 23.18 -46.05 -19.45
CA MET A 1 21.90 -46.52 -20.03
C MET A 1 20.92 -45.36 -20.00
N PRO A 2 20.01 -45.25 -20.99
CA PRO A 2 19.96 -44.02 -21.79
C PRO A 2 18.69 -43.18 -21.63
N ALA A 3 18.80 -41.92 -22.06
CA ALA A 3 17.67 -41.04 -22.30
C ALA A 3 16.84 -41.49 -23.53
N ILE A 4 15.55 -41.20 -23.52
CA ILE A 4 14.60 -41.53 -24.60
C ILE A 4 14.30 -40.25 -25.39
N PRO A 5 14.60 -40.20 -26.71
CA PRO A 5 14.15 -39.14 -27.62
C PRO A 5 12.75 -39.45 -28.21
N PRO A 6 12.06 -38.46 -28.80
CA PRO A 6 10.69 -38.62 -29.32
C PRO A 6 10.63 -39.26 -30.72
N PRO A 7 9.46 -39.76 -31.17
CA PRO A 7 9.26 -40.23 -32.54
C PRO A 7 8.79 -39.12 -33.50
N ASP A 8 9.44 -39.02 -34.64
CA ASP A 8 8.99 -38.25 -35.82
C ASP A 8 7.85 -38.96 -36.57
N ILE A 9 7.05 -38.17 -37.31
CA ILE A 9 6.05 -38.63 -38.29
C ILE A 9 6.45 -38.15 -39.69
N PRO A 10 6.56 -39.06 -40.67
CA PRO A 10 6.48 -38.73 -42.10
C PRO A 10 5.39 -39.62 -42.81
N PRO A 11 5.09 -39.47 -44.12
CA PRO A 11 3.84 -38.83 -44.51
C PRO A 11 3.03 -39.60 -45.58
N ASP A 12 2.22 -38.86 -46.34
CA ASP A 12 1.60 -39.13 -47.66
C ASP A 12 0.09 -39.48 -47.75
N SER A 13 -0.55 -38.66 -48.61
CA SER A 13 -1.86 -38.81 -49.24
C SER A 13 -1.72 -39.68 -50.52
N PRO A 14 -2.62 -39.69 -51.53
CA PRO A 14 -4.02 -39.22 -51.62
C PRO A 14 -4.99 -40.27 -52.25
N ALA A 15 -6.30 -39.97 -52.33
CA ALA A 15 -7.13 -40.15 -53.53
C ALA A 15 -8.59 -39.68 -53.30
N ALA A 16 -9.19 -39.08 -54.33
CA ALA A 16 -10.58 -38.60 -54.41
C ALA A 16 -11.21 -39.18 -55.71
N PRO A 17 -12.14 -38.50 -56.42
CA PRO A 17 -13.37 -37.78 -56.04
C PRO A 17 -14.57 -38.72 -56.43
N PRO A 18 -15.66 -38.38 -57.15
CA PRO A 18 -16.48 -37.15 -57.31
C PRO A 18 -17.88 -37.38 -56.66
N ASN A 19 -19.03 -36.75 -56.99
CA ASN A 19 -19.51 -35.70 -57.92
C ASN A 19 -20.74 -35.07 -57.20
N GLY A 20 -21.18 -33.83 -57.36
CA GLY A 20 -20.89 -32.74 -58.30
C GLY A 20 -22.17 -31.91 -58.43
N GLY A 21 -22.18 -30.63 -58.05
CA GLY A 21 -23.42 -29.85 -57.91
C GLY A 21 -23.16 -28.35 -57.72
N ARG A 22 -22.99 -27.66 -58.84
CA ARG A 22 -22.58 -26.26 -59.03
C ARG A 22 -23.66 -25.24 -58.62
N GLU A 23 -23.31 -24.27 -57.77
CA GLU A 23 -24.01 -22.98 -57.63
C GLU A 23 -23.01 -21.89 -57.19
N ASP A 24 -23.30 -20.65 -57.58
CA ASP A 24 -22.35 -19.61 -57.98
C ASP A 24 -21.56 -18.88 -56.86
N ALA A 25 -20.46 -18.23 -57.27
CA ALA A 25 -19.47 -17.62 -56.39
C ALA A 25 -19.73 -16.14 -56.06
N VAL A 26 -19.91 -15.82 -54.77
CA VAL A 26 -19.54 -14.53 -54.15
C VAL A 26 -19.15 -14.75 -52.68
N GLY A 27 -17.87 -14.57 -52.32
CA GLY A 27 -17.46 -14.43 -50.90
C GLY A 27 -16.16 -15.13 -50.47
N ASP A 28 -14.99 -14.63 -50.88
CA ASP A 28 -13.67 -15.17 -50.44
C ASP A 28 -12.62 -14.09 -50.09
N GLY A 29 -12.99 -12.80 -50.16
CA GLY A 29 -12.04 -11.69 -49.89
C GLY A 29 -11.80 -11.40 -48.40
N SER A 30 -12.81 -11.57 -47.56
CA SER A 30 -12.75 -11.19 -46.13
C SER A 30 -12.11 -12.25 -45.24
N ASP A 31 -12.23 -13.53 -45.59
CA ASP A 31 -11.82 -14.62 -44.69
C ASP A 31 -10.29 -14.84 -44.72
N THR A 32 -9.68 -14.65 -45.89
CA THR A 32 -8.22 -14.60 -46.06
C THR A 32 -7.61 -13.37 -45.38
N GLY A 33 -8.23 -12.20 -45.51
CA GLY A 33 -7.79 -10.95 -44.87
C GLY A 33 -7.78 -11.01 -43.34
N PHE A 34 -8.80 -11.62 -42.72
CA PHE A 34 -8.86 -11.80 -41.28
C PHE A 34 -7.76 -12.73 -40.76
N GLY A 35 -7.52 -13.86 -41.45
CA GLY A 35 -6.46 -14.81 -41.10
C GLY A 35 -5.06 -14.18 -41.09
N VAL A 36 -4.74 -13.39 -42.13
CA VAL A 36 -3.46 -12.66 -42.23
C VAL A 36 -3.30 -11.65 -41.09
N ALA A 37 -4.34 -10.89 -40.77
CA ALA A 37 -4.29 -9.90 -39.69
C ALA A 37 -4.17 -10.55 -38.29
N VAL A 38 -4.76 -11.73 -38.09
CA VAL A 38 -4.60 -12.51 -36.85
C VAL A 38 -3.17 -13.05 -36.71
N ALA A 39 -2.58 -13.61 -37.76
CA ALA A 39 -1.20 -14.11 -37.73
C ALA A 39 -0.20 -12.99 -37.38
N ARG A 40 -0.29 -11.83 -38.04
CA ARG A 40 0.55 -10.66 -37.74
C ARG A 40 0.47 -10.23 -36.28
N MET A 41 -0.74 -10.19 -35.71
CA MET A 41 -0.93 -9.78 -34.33
C MET A 41 -0.39 -10.83 -33.34
N ARG A 42 -0.43 -12.12 -33.68
CA ARG A 42 0.22 -13.18 -32.89
C ARG A 42 1.73 -12.96 -32.81
N ASP A 43 2.41 -12.75 -33.94
CA ASP A 43 3.84 -12.45 -34.00
C ASP A 43 4.23 -11.18 -33.21
N ALA A 44 3.34 -10.18 -33.14
CA ALA A 44 3.53 -8.99 -32.31
C ALA A 44 3.40 -9.29 -30.80
N LEU A 45 2.46 -10.15 -30.41
CA LEU A 45 2.24 -10.54 -29.02
C LEU A 45 3.33 -11.48 -28.51
N GLU A 46 3.83 -12.41 -29.32
CA GLU A 46 4.96 -13.28 -28.98
C GLU A 46 6.24 -12.46 -28.72
N ARG A 47 6.53 -11.46 -29.57
CA ARG A 47 7.61 -10.49 -29.35
C ARG A 47 7.47 -9.72 -28.02
N SER A 48 6.25 -9.54 -27.52
CA SER A 48 5.97 -8.83 -26.25
C SER A 48 6.18 -9.67 -24.98
N ARG A 49 6.39 -11.00 -25.11
CA ARG A 49 6.61 -11.95 -23.98
C ARG A 49 5.52 -11.92 -22.91
N SER A 50 4.24 -11.90 -23.31
CA SER A 50 3.11 -11.90 -22.38
C SER A 50 2.09 -13.00 -22.68
N ASP A 51 2.33 -14.17 -22.11
CA ASP A 51 1.53 -15.39 -22.32
C ASP A 51 0.03 -15.17 -22.02
N LYS A 52 -0.31 -14.36 -21.02
CA LYS A 52 -1.71 -14.02 -20.68
C LYS A 52 -2.37 -13.06 -21.67
N LEU A 53 -1.61 -12.22 -22.39
CA LEU A 53 -2.16 -11.42 -23.50
C LEU A 53 -2.33 -12.27 -24.76
N LEU A 54 -1.39 -13.19 -25.03
CA LEU A 54 -1.47 -14.14 -26.13
C LEU A 54 -2.69 -15.06 -25.99
N ALA A 55 -2.85 -15.70 -24.82
CA ALA A 55 -4.00 -16.55 -24.53
C ALA A 55 -5.36 -15.81 -24.63
N LEU A 56 -5.41 -14.55 -24.19
CA LEU A 56 -6.60 -13.70 -24.37
C LEU A 56 -6.87 -13.42 -25.86
N PHE A 57 -5.82 -13.09 -26.63
CA PHE A 57 -5.97 -12.80 -28.05
C PHE A 57 -6.43 -14.02 -28.84
N ASP A 58 -5.81 -15.19 -28.64
CA ASP A 58 -6.20 -16.44 -29.29
C ASP A 58 -7.64 -16.85 -28.94
N HIS A 59 -8.06 -16.65 -27.69
CA HIS A 59 -9.44 -16.89 -27.26
C HIS A 59 -10.44 -16.00 -28.00
N LEU A 60 -10.13 -14.71 -28.17
CA LEU A 60 -10.99 -13.77 -28.90
C LEU A 60 -10.95 -13.99 -30.43
N ALA A 61 -9.84 -14.47 -30.97
CA ALA A 61 -9.70 -14.81 -32.39
C ALA A 61 -10.48 -16.08 -32.74
N ALA A 62 -10.41 -17.12 -31.91
CA ALA A 62 -11.17 -18.36 -32.08
C ALA A 62 -12.69 -18.10 -32.06
N ARG A 63 -13.16 -17.21 -31.17
CA ARG A 63 -14.58 -16.83 -31.05
C ARG A 63 -15.01 -15.63 -31.89
N ALA A 64 -14.14 -15.12 -32.78
CA ALA A 64 -14.48 -13.97 -33.62
C ALA A 64 -15.65 -14.27 -34.59
N ARG A 65 -15.79 -15.54 -34.99
CA ARG A 65 -16.84 -16.05 -35.89
C ARG A 65 -18.13 -16.48 -35.18
N ASP A 66 -18.13 -16.56 -33.84
CA ASP A 66 -19.31 -17.00 -33.07
C ASP A 66 -20.42 -15.94 -33.14
N ALA A 67 -21.67 -16.37 -33.23
CA ALA A 67 -22.84 -15.48 -33.32
C ALA A 67 -22.97 -14.54 -32.10
N ALA A 68 -22.56 -15.00 -30.91
CA ALA A 68 -22.49 -14.21 -29.68
C ALA A 68 -21.03 -13.87 -29.32
N ALA A 69 -20.79 -12.66 -28.81
CA ALA A 69 -19.47 -12.30 -28.28
C ALA A 69 -19.30 -12.88 -26.87
N PRO A 70 -18.10 -13.37 -26.49
CA PRO A 70 -17.86 -13.90 -25.15
C PRO A 70 -18.10 -12.84 -24.07
N SER A 71 -18.73 -13.22 -22.97
CA SER A 71 -18.96 -12.34 -21.83
C SER A 71 -17.69 -12.18 -20.98
N GLU A 72 -17.63 -11.09 -20.21
CA GLU A 72 -16.50 -10.80 -19.32
C GLU A 72 -16.24 -11.93 -18.31
N ALA A 73 -17.31 -12.54 -17.78
CA ALA A 73 -17.24 -13.68 -16.86
C ALA A 73 -16.71 -14.97 -17.53
N GLN A 74 -17.08 -15.22 -18.79
CA GLN A 74 -16.54 -16.35 -19.57
C GLN A 74 -15.04 -16.18 -19.83
N ILE A 75 -14.61 -14.99 -20.28
CA ILE A 75 -13.18 -14.70 -20.48
C ILE A 75 -12.40 -14.87 -19.18
N ALA A 76 -12.95 -14.41 -18.06
CA ALA A 76 -12.30 -14.57 -16.76
C ALA A 76 -12.17 -16.04 -16.33
N ALA A 77 -13.19 -16.86 -16.57
CA ALA A 77 -13.19 -18.29 -16.26
C ALA A 77 -12.33 -19.13 -17.21
N GLU A 78 -12.26 -18.78 -18.49
CA GLU A 78 -11.61 -19.60 -19.52
C GLU A 78 -10.14 -19.19 -19.81
N VAL A 79 -9.77 -17.93 -19.55
CA VAL A 79 -8.41 -17.39 -19.82
C VAL A 79 -7.65 -17.04 -18.54
N PHE A 80 -8.33 -16.63 -17.47
CA PHE A 80 -7.70 -16.11 -16.25
C PHE A 80 -7.84 -16.99 -15.01
N ALA A 81 -8.47 -18.18 -15.13
CA ALA A 81 -8.63 -19.12 -14.03
C ALA A 81 -7.32 -19.88 -13.70
N ASP A 82 -6.40 -19.22 -12.99
CA ASP A 82 -5.31 -19.92 -12.31
C ASP A 82 -5.93 -20.82 -11.22
N GLY A 83 -5.81 -22.15 -11.34
CA GLY A 83 -6.52 -23.17 -10.55
C GLY A 83 -6.18 -23.26 -9.04
N ARG A 84 -5.78 -22.16 -8.40
CA ARG A 84 -5.40 -22.05 -6.98
C ARG A 84 -5.95 -20.80 -6.27
N SER A 85 -7.00 -20.14 -6.76
CA SER A 85 -7.63 -19.01 -6.04
C SER A 85 -9.12 -18.79 -6.34
N ALA A 86 -10.00 -19.43 -5.57
CA ALA A 86 -11.46 -19.24 -5.64
C ALA A 86 -11.98 -18.00 -4.88
N ALA A 87 -11.14 -17.01 -4.59
CA ALA A 87 -11.41 -15.95 -3.61
C ALA A 87 -11.10 -14.50 -4.07
N HIS A 88 -10.93 -14.25 -5.37
CA HIS A 88 -10.75 -12.90 -5.92
C HIS A 88 -11.72 -12.66 -7.08
N ARG A 89 -12.34 -11.47 -7.13
CA ARG A 89 -13.34 -11.10 -8.15
C ARG A 89 -12.65 -10.97 -9.54
N PRO A 90 -12.90 -11.88 -10.50
CA PRO A 90 -12.03 -12.03 -11.68
C PRO A 90 -12.06 -10.85 -12.67
N ASP A 91 -13.20 -10.16 -12.75
CA ASP A 91 -13.56 -9.16 -13.77
C ASP A 91 -12.54 -8.02 -13.94
N ALA A 92 -11.93 -7.56 -12.84
CA ALA A 92 -11.04 -6.40 -12.85
C ALA A 92 -9.79 -6.60 -13.72
N ASN A 93 -9.28 -7.83 -13.80
CA ASN A 93 -8.12 -8.14 -14.64
C ASN A 93 -8.50 -8.18 -16.13
N VAL A 94 -9.66 -8.74 -16.48
CA VAL A 94 -10.11 -8.85 -17.88
C VAL A 94 -10.11 -7.49 -18.57
N ARG A 95 -10.68 -6.46 -17.92
CA ARG A 95 -10.74 -5.09 -18.47
C ARG A 95 -9.35 -4.49 -18.72
N VAL A 96 -8.39 -4.73 -17.82
CA VAL A 96 -7.01 -4.23 -17.95
C VAL A 96 -6.29 -4.89 -19.11
N TYR A 97 -6.40 -6.22 -19.24
CA TYR A 97 -5.76 -6.96 -20.34
C TYR A 97 -6.43 -6.66 -21.69
N VAL A 98 -7.76 -6.52 -21.75
CA VAL A 98 -8.48 -6.10 -22.97
C VAL A 98 -8.13 -4.66 -23.38
N HIS A 99 -7.97 -3.73 -22.44
CA HIS A 99 -7.52 -2.37 -22.75
C HIS A 99 -6.07 -2.35 -23.28
N ARG A 100 -5.17 -3.13 -22.69
CA ARG A 100 -3.79 -3.31 -23.20
C ARG A 100 -3.79 -3.92 -24.59
N LEU A 101 -4.58 -4.97 -24.83
CA LEU A 101 -4.70 -5.62 -26.13
C LEU A 101 -5.22 -4.64 -27.20
N ARG A 102 -6.27 -3.84 -26.90
CA ARG A 102 -6.76 -2.80 -27.82
C ARG A 102 -5.64 -1.82 -28.20
N ARG A 103 -4.90 -1.29 -27.21
CA ARG A 103 -3.80 -0.34 -27.46
C ARG A 103 -2.65 -0.95 -28.26
N LEU A 104 -2.36 -2.24 -28.07
CA LEU A 104 -1.36 -2.96 -28.87
C LEU A 104 -1.82 -3.15 -30.32
N ILE A 105 -3.08 -3.53 -30.55
CA ILE A 105 -3.68 -3.61 -31.90
C ILE A 105 -3.64 -2.23 -32.58
N GLU A 106 -4.07 -1.17 -31.88
CA GLU A 106 -3.99 0.20 -32.39
C GLU A 106 -2.56 0.61 -32.77
N THR A 107 -1.55 0.20 -32.00
CA THR A 107 -0.13 0.53 -32.25
C THR A 107 0.43 -0.24 -33.45
N GLU A 108 0.18 -1.56 -33.53
CA GLU A 108 0.70 -2.44 -34.59
C GLU A 108 0.10 -2.11 -35.98
N PHE A 109 -1.18 -1.75 -36.02
CA PHE A 109 -1.90 -1.45 -37.29
C PHE A 109 -1.96 0.05 -37.64
N ALA A 110 -1.34 0.95 -36.86
CA ALA A 110 -1.41 2.39 -37.09
C ALA A 110 -0.75 2.85 -38.42
N HIS A 111 0.33 2.19 -38.83
CA HIS A 111 1.26 2.74 -39.84
C HIS A 111 1.25 2.05 -41.21
N GLU A 112 0.50 0.96 -41.40
CA GLU A 112 0.51 0.19 -42.65
C GLU A 112 -0.87 0.07 -43.32
N PRO A 113 -0.96 0.19 -44.65
CA PRO A 113 -2.17 -0.09 -45.42
C PRO A 113 -2.37 -1.60 -45.59
N GLY A 114 -3.55 -2.10 -45.23
CA GLY A 114 -3.89 -3.52 -45.29
C GLY A 114 -5.11 -3.83 -44.41
N PRO A 115 -5.53 -5.11 -44.33
CA PRO A 115 -6.61 -5.53 -43.43
C PRO A 115 -6.22 -5.32 -41.97
N ARG A 116 -7.02 -4.53 -41.22
CA ARG A 116 -6.72 -4.19 -39.82
C ARG A 116 -7.68 -4.88 -38.86
N LEU A 117 -7.16 -5.41 -37.75
CA LEU A 117 -7.99 -5.83 -36.63
C LEU A 117 -8.46 -4.61 -35.82
N HIS A 118 -9.71 -4.65 -35.37
CA HIS A 118 -10.29 -3.66 -34.47
C HIS A 118 -11.11 -4.34 -33.38
N LEU A 119 -10.97 -3.88 -32.14
CA LEU A 119 -11.67 -4.40 -30.95
C LEU A 119 -12.50 -3.27 -30.32
N PRO A 120 -13.79 -3.11 -30.67
CA PRO A 120 -14.59 -1.96 -30.25
C PRO A 120 -14.71 -1.79 -28.74
N VAL A 121 -15.03 -0.58 -28.30
CA VAL A 121 -15.32 -0.29 -26.88
C VAL A 121 -16.68 -0.88 -26.51
N GLY A 122 -16.72 -1.69 -25.45
CA GLY A 122 -17.95 -2.34 -24.98
C GLY A 122 -18.24 -3.72 -25.59
N THR A 123 -17.43 -4.21 -26.53
CA THR A 123 -17.56 -5.57 -27.09
C THR A 123 -16.26 -6.37 -26.96
N TYR A 124 -16.38 -7.68 -26.80
CA TYR A 124 -15.28 -8.63 -26.78
C TYR A 124 -15.20 -9.43 -28.09
N ARG A 125 -15.30 -8.74 -29.24
CA ARG A 125 -15.22 -9.36 -30.57
C ARG A 125 -14.24 -8.60 -31.46
N LEU A 126 -13.32 -9.33 -32.09
CA LEU A 126 -12.42 -8.79 -33.12
C LEU A 126 -13.17 -8.62 -34.44
N MET A 127 -12.95 -7.52 -35.13
CA MET A 127 -13.53 -7.22 -36.44
C MET A 127 -12.42 -6.84 -37.43
N LEU A 128 -12.62 -7.14 -38.71
CA LEU A 128 -11.76 -6.68 -39.80
C LEU A 128 -12.23 -5.30 -40.29
N VAL A 129 -11.29 -4.41 -40.59
CA VAL A 129 -11.55 -3.12 -41.23
C VAL A 129 -10.57 -2.94 -42.40
N ASP A 130 -11.10 -2.87 -43.62
CA ASP A 130 -10.33 -2.58 -44.83
C ASP A 130 -10.28 -1.06 -45.07
N ALA A 131 -9.09 -0.54 -45.36
CA ALA A 131 -8.85 0.90 -45.44
C ALA A 131 -9.07 1.46 -46.86
N ALA A 132 -10.29 1.91 -47.16
CA ALA A 132 -10.61 2.64 -48.41
C ALA A 132 -11.46 3.93 -48.17
N MET A 133 -10.73 5.04 -47.96
CA MET A 133 -11.12 6.47 -48.06
C MET A 133 -12.13 7.12 -47.08
N PRO A 134 -12.07 8.48 -46.91
CA PRO A 134 -12.76 9.21 -45.83
C PRO A 134 -13.75 10.32 -46.28
N ALA A 135 -14.51 10.80 -45.28
CA ALA A 135 -15.04 12.18 -45.07
C ALA A 135 -16.05 12.87 -46.04
N GLN A 136 -17.30 12.95 -45.53
CA GLN A 136 -18.20 14.14 -45.46
C GLN A 136 -18.96 14.73 -46.69
N HIS A 137 -20.11 15.31 -46.32
CA HIS A 137 -20.96 16.34 -46.95
C HIS A 137 -22.17 15.98 -47.85
N GLN A 138 -23.32 16.49 -47.36
CA GLN A 138 -24.62 16.87 -47.93
C GLN A 138 -24.79 16.95 -49.47
N GLY A 139 -25.96 16.51 -49.95
CA GLY A 139 -26.52 16.87 -51.26
C GLY A 139 -27.90 16.24 -51.54
N ALA A 140 -28.89 17.03 -51.92
CA ALA A 140 -30.20 16.57 -52.46
C ALA A 140 -30.08 16.33 -54.00
N ILE A 141 -31.08 15.91 -54.82
CA ILE A 141 -32.54 16.11 -54.86
C ILE A 141 -33.22 15.04 -55.77
N THR A 142 -34.51 14.69 -55.56
CA THR A 142 -35.52 14.11 -56.53
C THR A 142 -35.25 12.75 -57.23
N ALA A 143 -36.22 11.94 -57.70
CA ALA A 143 -37.67 11.66 -57.50
C ALA A 143 -37.97 10.31 -58.25
N GLN A 144 -38.89 9.41 -57.89
CA GLN A 144 -40.37 9.46 -57.91
C GLN A 144 -40.99 8.21 -57.18
N PRO A 145 -42.32 8.17 -56.90
CA PRO A 145 -43.01 7.12 -56.10
C PRO A 145 -43.94 6.23 -56.97
N PRO A 146 -44.98 5.48 -56.47
CA PRO A 146 -45.35 5.06 -55.11
C PRO A 146 -45.70 3.54 -54.96
N VAL A 147 -45.77 3.03 -53.71
CA VAL A 147 -46.88 2.17 -53.23
C VAL A 147 -47.12 2.51 -51.75
N VAL A 148 -48.37 2.65 -51.33
CA VAL A 148 -48.75 3.01 -49.95
C VAL A 148 -49.53 1.87 -49.30
N LEU A 149 -49.16 1.51 -48.07
CA LEU A 149 -50.01 0.78 -47.12
C LEU A 149 -49.94 1.50 -45.75
N PRO A 150 -51.06 1.66 -45.03
CA PRO A 150 -51.12 2.52 -43.86
C PRO A 150 -50.60 1.82 -42.60
N GLY A 151 -49.71 2.50 -41.86
CA GLY A 151 -49.17 2.05 -40.58
C GLY A 151 -49.21 3.18 -39.54
N THR A 152 -49.80 2.88 -38.39
CA THR A 152 -50.02 3.68 -37.17
C THR A 152 -48.93 4.68 -36.77
N GLY A 153 -49.36 5.79 -36.14
CA GLY A 153 -48.56 7.00 -35.95
C GLY A 153 -47.35 6.92 -34.98
N PRO A 154 -46.39 7.87 -35.08
CA PRO A 154 -45.08 7.75 -34.46
C PRO A 154 -45.04 8.25 -33.01
N THR A 155 -44.93 7.33 -32.05
CA THR A 155 -44.33 7.65 -30.74
C THR A 155 -42.82 7.84 -30.94
N ARG A 156 -42.31 9.07 -30.77
CA ARG A 156 -40.90 9.42 -31.03
C ARG A 156 -39.94 8.63 -30.11
N PRO A 157 -39.27 7.54 -30.57
CA PRO A 157 -38.54 6.66 -29.67
C PRO A 157 -37.20 7.29 -29.24
N TRP A 158 -36.65 8.18 -30.06
CA TRP A 158 -35.39 8.86 -29.79
C TRP A 158 -35.46 9.85 -28.63
N VAL A 159 -36.64 10.44 -28.36
CA VAL A 159 -36.85 11.29 -27.17
C VAL A 159 -36.81 10.44 -25.90
N ILE A 160 -37.42 9.25 -25.92
CA ILE A 160 -37.40 8.30 -24.80
C ILE A 160 -35.96 7.79 -24.58
N ALA A 161 -35.24 7.46 -25.65
CA ALA A 161 -33.84 7.05 -25.57
C ALA A 161 -32.92 8.16 -25.00
N LEU A 162 -33.10 9.41 -25.44
CA LEU A 162 -32.33 10.55 -24.93
C LEU A 162 -32.61 10.80 -23.45
N VAL A 163 -33.89 10.76 -23.03
CA VAL A 163 -34.29 10.89 -21.61
C VAL A 163 -33.74 9.73 -20.77
N ALA A 164 -33.74 8.50 -21.28
CA ALA A 164 -33.17 7.34 -20.59
C ALA A 164 -31.65 7.48 -20.40
N VAL A 165 -30.90 7.92 -21.43
CA VAL A 165 -29.47 8.20 -21.32
C VAL A 165 -29.19 9.32 -20.32
N LEU A 166 -29.96 10.42 -20.36
CA LEU A 166 -29.85 11.52 -19.38
C LEU A 166 -30.14 11.07 -17.95
N ALA A 167 -31.14 10.21 -17.76
CA ALA A 167 -31.47 9.63 -16.45
C ALA A 167 -30.34 8.71 -15.94
N VAL A 168 -29.74 7.88 -16.79
CA VAL A 168 -28.59 7.04 -16.42
C VAL A 168 -27.37 7.90 -16.10
N VAL A 169 -27.07 8.93 -16.88
CA VAL A 169 -25.96 9.87 -16.62
C VAL A 169 -26.20 10.64 -15.31
N ALA A 170 -27.42 11.10 -15.04
CA ALA A 170 -27.79 11.74 -13.78
C ALA A 170 -27.69 10.77 -12.59
N LEU A 171 -28.04 9.50 -12.75
CA LEU A 171 -27.90 8.46 -11.73
C LEU A 171 -26.43 8.12 -11.44
N VAL A 172 -25.58 8.06 -12.48
CA VAL A 172 -24.13 7.82 -12.35
C VAL A 172 -23.43 9.04 -11.71
N LEU A 173 -23.75 10.26 -12.14
CA LEU A 173 -23.22 11.47 -11.53
C LEU A 173 -23.73 11.65 -10.09
N GLY A 174 -25.02 11.39 -9.84
CA GLY A 174 -25.64 11.46 -8.52
C GLY A 174 -25.05 10.43 -7.56
N SER A 175 -24.88 9.17 -7.98
CA SER A 175 -24.23 8.14 -7.16
C SER A 175 -22.74 8.41 -6.94
N ALA A 176 -22.00 8.92 -7.93
CA ALA A 176 -20.63 9.39 -7.75
C ALA A 176 -20.54 10.56 -6.74
N LEU A 177 -21.48 11.50 -6.79
CA LEU A 177 -21.61 12.59 -5.82
C LEU A 177 -21.92 12.05 -4.42
N VAL A 178 -22.90 11.16 -4.26
CA VAL A 178 -23.27 10.55 -2.97
C VAL A 178 -22.09 9.76 -2.40
N VAL A 179 -21.38 8.96 -3.19
CA VAL A 179 -20.18 8.23 -2.75
C VAL A 179 -19.05 9.19 -2.35
N ARG A 180 -18.86 10.30 -3.08
CA ARG A 180 -17.89 11.35 -2.71
C ARG A 180 -18.31 12.10 -1.44
N TRP A 181 -19.61 12.31 -1.23
CA TRP A 181 -20.15 12.96 -0.04
C TRP A 181 -20.05 12.06 1.20
N GLN A 182 -20.41 10.78 1.08
CA GLN A 182 -20.23 9.78 2.15
C GLN A 182 -18.75 9.63 2.56
N ARG A 183 -17.84 9.57 1.58
CA ARG A 183 -16.38 9.57 1.85
C ARG A 183 -15.87 10.88 2.46
N GLY A 184 -16.43 12.02 2.08
CA GLY A 184 -15.98 13.36 2.55
C GLY A 184 -16.59 13.82 3.88
N ALA A 185 -17.76 13.29 4.25
CA ALA A 185 -18.48 13.65 5.49
C ALA A 185 -18.18 12.70 6.65
N GLY A 186 -17.72 11.47 6.36
CA GLY A 186 -17.57 10.42 7.37
C GLY A 186 -16.15 10.22 7.91
N ASP A 187 -15.09 10.46 7.14
CA ASP A 187 -13.75 9.88 7.37
C ASP A 187 -12.60 10.88 7.51
N ARG A 188 -12.78 11.88 8.38
CA ARG A 188 -11.70 12.81 8.74
C ARG A 188 -10.95 12.37 10.00
N LEU A 189 -9.64 12.50 9.92
CA LEU A 189 -8.70 12.21 11.00
C LEU A 189 -8.89 13.22 12.15
N GLU A 190 -9.18 14.48 11.82
CA GLU A 190 -9.47 15.57 12.78
C GLU A 190 -10.55 15.19 13.83
N GLY A 191 -11.54 14.37 13.44
CA GLY A 191 -12.66 13.96 14.29
C GLY A 191 -12.40 12.70 15.12
N THR A 192 -11.19 12.15 15.06
CA THR A 192 -10.79 10.91 15.75
C THR A 192 -9.73 11.20 16.81
N ALA A 193 -9.81 10.51 17.94
CA ALA A 193 -8.74 10.54 18.92
C ALA A 193 -7.63 9.55 18.48
N PRO A 194 -6.34 9.88 18.65
CA PRO A 194 -5.80 11.04 19.40
C PRO A 194 -5.73 12.36 18.61
N TRP A 195 -5.90 12.33 17.28
CA TRP A 195 -5.66 13.47 16.38
C TRP A 195 -6.51 14.71 16.63
N SER A 196 -7.71 14.56 17.20
CA SER A 196 -8.60 15.66 17.56
C SER A 196 -7.97 16.71 18.50
N ALA A 197 -6.94 16.34 19.27
CA ALA A 197 -6.18 17.29 20.07
C ALA A 197 -5.26 18.20 19.23
N LEU A 198 -4.73 17.69 18.12
CA LEU A 198 -3.92 18.48 17.20
C LEU A 198 -4.81 19.35 16.30
N ALA A 199 -6.05 18.92 15.99
CA ALA A 199 -6.92 19.53 15.00
C ALA A 199 -7.18 21.04 15.21
N GLY A 200 -7.28 21.49 16.46
CA GLY A 200 -7.51 22.91 16.79
C GLY A 200 -6.28 23.81 16.77
N ALA A 201 -5.07 23.27 16.58
CA ALA A 201 -3.81 24.01 16.69
C ALA A 201 -3.28 24.48 15.32
N SER A 202 -2.82 25.73 15.27
CA SER A 202 -2.17 26.33 14.08
C SER A 202 -0.65 26.09 14.02
N ARG A 203 -0.06 25.46 15.05
CA ARG A 203 1.39 25.19 15.14
C ARG A 203 1.86 24.27 13.99
N PRO A 204 3.12 24.35 13.54
CA PRO A 204 3.72 23.28 12.72
C PRO A 204 3.59 21.91 13.39
N ILE A 205 3.59 20.84 12.59
CA ILE A 205 3.67 19.46 13.07
C ILE A 205 5.06 18.94 12.75
N THR A 206 5.78 18.44 13.77
CA THR A 206 7.06 17.77 13.59
C THR A 206 6.87 16.27 13.83
N VAL A 207 6.96 15.48 12.76
CA VAL A 207 7.02 14.02 12.84
C VAL A 207 8.46 13.63 13.18
N VAL A 208 8.63 12.91 14.28
CA VAL A 208 9.94 12.52 14.83
C VAL A 208 10.09 11.01 14.67
N MET A 209 11.08 10.59 13.90
CA MET A 209 11.39 9.19 13.62
C MET A 209 12.34 8.65 14.67
N GLY A 210 11.95 7.61 15.40
CA GLY A 210 12.83 6.91 16.32
C GLY A 210 14.05 6.31 15.60
N ASP A 211 15.23 6.68 16.06
CA ASP A 211 16.52 6.27 15.53
C ASP A 211 17.46 5.75 16.64
N TYR A 212 18.55 5.12 16.22
CA TYR A 212 19.52 4.48 17.11
C TYR A 212 20.93 4.93 16.77
N TYR A 213 21.67 5.34 17.79
CA TYR A 213 23.09 5.64 17.66
C TYR A 213 23.91 4.35 17.51
N PHE A 214 24.86 4.38 16.57
CA PHE A 214 25.84 3.33 16.34
C PHE A 214 27.25 3.93 16.40
N PHE A 215 28.14 3.29 17.14
CA PHE A 215 29.57 3.60 17.16
C PHE A 215 30.37 2.52 16.44
N ALA A 216 31.60 2.83 16.01
CA ALA A 216 32.49 1.85 15.42
C ALA A 216 33.41 1.23 16.48
N GLU A 217 33.56 -0.09 16.47
CA GLU A 217 34.56 -0.81 17.25
C GLU A 217 35.54 -1.49 16.30
N THR A 218 36.83 -1.26 16.49
CA THR A 218 37.92 -1.79 15.66
C THR A 218 38.64 -2.91 16.43
N PRO A 219 38.43 -4.19 16.08
CA PRO A 219 39.07 -5.29 16.81
C PRO A 219 40.60 -5.27 16.66
N ALA A 220 41.32 -5.61 17.72
CA ALA A 220 42.78 -5.71 17.71
C ALA A 220 43.34 -6.76 16.72
N SER A 221 42.50 -7.66 16.22
CA SER A 221 42.85 -8.74 15.29
C SER A 221 43.08 -8.32 13.84
N GLY A 222 43.12 -7.02 13.53
CA GLY A 222 43.26 -6.49 12.16
C GLY A 222 41.99 -6.66 11.31
N MET A 223 40.88 -7.06 11.93
CA MET A 223 39.57 -7.13 11.29
C MET A 223 39.01 -5.73 11.02
N PRO A 224 38.15 -5.53 10.01
CA PRO A 224 37.52 -4.26 9.75
C PRO A 224 36.66 -3.81 10.94
N ALA A 225 36.55 -2.49 11.12
CA ALA A 225 35.71 -1.92 12.17
C ALA A 225 34.25 -2.35 11.98
N ARG A 226 33.63 -2.86 13.05
CA ARG A 226 32.21 -3.21 13.10
C ARG A 226 31.40 -2.04 13.66
N LEU A 227 30.17 -1.89 13.18
CA LEU A 227 29.21 -1.00 13.81
C LEU A 227 28.55 -1.73 14.98
N VAL A 228 28.51 -1.08 16.14
CA VAL A 228 27.94 -1.59 17.38
C VAL A 228 26.78 -0.70 17.77
N TRP A 229 25.66 -1.34 18.08
CA TRP A 229 24.53 -0.73 18.76
C TRP A 229 24.47 -1.30 20.16
N ASP A 230 24.61 -0.42 21.16
CA ASP A 230 24.51 -0.75 22.57
C ASP A 230 23.44 0.15 23.20
N HIS A 231 22.45 -0.46 23.86
CA HIS A 231 21.39 0.27 24.55
C HIS A 231 21.91 1.12 25.72
N ALA A 232 23.08 0.76 26.29
CA ALA A 232 23.74 1.53 27.34
C ALA A 232 24.47 2.77 26.81
N VAL A 233 24.62 2.90 25.48
CA VAL A 233 25.29 4.03 24.81
C VAL A 233 24.36 4.63 23.74
N PRO A 234 23.22 5.23 24.13
CA PRO A 234 22.21 5.71 23.18
C PRO A 234 22.58 7.05 22.52
N THR A 235 23.60 7.76 23.00
CA THR A 235 24.07 9.04 22.42
C THR A 235 25.59 9.10 22.26
N ARG A 236 26.03 10.11 21.51
CA ARG A 236 27.45 10.47 21.34
C ARG A 236 28.09 10.91 22.66
N GLU A 237 27.35 11.61 23.50
CA GLU A 237 27.77 12.05 24.83
C GLU A 237 27.96 10.84 25.75
N ASP A 238 27.07 9.85 25.69
CA ASP A 238 27.21 8.58 26.41
C ASP A 238 28.43 7.78 25.93
N LEU A 239 28.80 7.86 24.64
CA LEU A 239 30.02 7.21 24.13
C LEU A 239 31.29 7.79 24.74
N ILE A 240 31.34 9.10 24.93
CA ILE A 240 32.46 9.77 25.60
C ILE A 240 32.55 9.29 27.05
N ILE A 241 31.41 9.19 27.75
CA ILE A 241 31.35 8.65 29.12
C ILE A 241 31.79 7.18 29.14
N PHE A 242 31.35 6.36 28.19
CA PHE A 242 31.74 4.96 28.05
C PHE A 242 33.25 4.78 27.81
N GLN A 243 33.86 5.63 26.99
CA GLN A 243 35.32 5.65 26.74
C GLN A 243 36.10 6.08 28.00
N MET A 244 35.61 7.07 28.75
CA MET A 244 36.19 7.44 30.06
C MET A 244 36.04 6.29 31.08
N LEU A 245 34.91 5.59 31.05
CA LEU A 245 34.60 4.34 31.75
C LEU A 245 35.63 3.22 31.51
N ASN A 246 35.98 3.03 30.25
CA ASN A 246 36.68 1.86 29.75
C ASN A 246 37.97 2.26 29.00
N PRO A 247 38.96 2.89 29.67
CA PRO A 247 40.15 3.42 29.00
C PRO A 247 41.00 2.35 28.29
N GLN A 248 40.84 1.08 28.69
CA GLN A 248 41.51 -0.07 28.06
C GLN A 248 40.96 -0.39 26.65
N THR A 249 39.68 -0.11 26.38
CA THR A 249 39.02 -0.34 25.08
C THR A 249 38.72 0.94 24.32
N ALA A 250 38.86 2.12 24.95
CA ALA A 250 38.57 3.42 24.35
C ALA A 250 39.30 3.68 23.03
N SER A 251 40.52 3.15 22.84
CA SER A 251 41.28 3.29 21.59
C SER A 251 40.75 2.42 20.43
N ALA A 252 39.99 1.37 20.72
CA ALA A 252 39.31 0.54 19.73
C ALA A 252 37.94 1.14 19.32
N VAL A 253 37.37 2.01 20.14
CA VAL A 253 36.01 2.54 20.01
C VAL A 253 36.05 3.95 19.44
N THR A 254 35.39 4.17 18.30
CA THR A 254 35.45 5.42 17.53
C THR A 254 34.04 5.90 17.19
N ASP A 255 33.77 7.16 17.53
CA ASP A 255 32.59 7.89 17.08
C ASP A 255 32.56 8.00 15.55
N ARG A 256 31.40 7.70 14.95
CA ARG A 256 31.15 7.84 13.51
C ARG A 256 29.89 8.66 13.21
N ASP A 257 29.24 9.19 14.25
CA ASP A 257 27.95 9.89 14.19
C ASP A 257 26.90 9.17 13.31
N GLN A 258 26.82 7.84 13.45
CA GLN A 258 25.89 7.04 12.65
C GLN A 258 24.59 6.82 13.40
N HIS A 259 23.49 7.25 12.78
CA HIS A 259 22.14 7.07 13.29
C HIS A 259 21.35 6.21 12.31
N TYR A 260 20.72 5.16 12.83
CA TYR A 260 19.96 4.20 12.04
C TYR A 260 18.46 4.35 12.31
N VAL A 261 17.65 4.46 11.25
CA VAL A 261 16.18 4.44 11.32
C VAL A 261 15.70 3.13 10.71
N THR A 262 14.80 2.39 11.39
CA THR A 262 14.29 1.13 10.83
C THR A 262 13.38 1.38 9.62
N SER A 263 13.31 0.40 8.72
CA SER A 263 12.39 0.44 7.58
C SER A 263 10.92 0.55 8.03
N ALA A 264 10.55 -0.04 9.17
CA ALA A 264 9.21 0.14 9.73
C ALA A 264 8.97 1.57 10.21
N THR A 265 9.92 2.21 10.89
CA THR A 265 9.82 3.62 11.28
C THR A 265 9.66 4.54 10.07
N MET A 266 10.50 4.37 9.04
CA MET A 266 10.40 5.15 7.79
C MET A 266 9.02 4.98 7.12
N THR A 267 8.52 3.74 7.05
CA THR A 267 7.22 3.44 6.45
C THR A 267 6.06 4.01 7.27
N ALA A 268 6.10 3.83 8.59
CA ALA A 268 5.10 4.36 9.52
C ALA A 268 5.00 5.89 9.46
N ALA A 269 6.15 6.58 9.47
CA ALA A 269 6.20 8.03 9.36
C ALA A 269 5.71 8.52 7.99
N ALA A 270 5.98 7.78 6.91
CA ALA A 270 5.43 8.07 5.59
C ALA A 270 3.90 7.88 5.53
N THR A 271 3.36 6.80 6.11
CA THR A 271 1.90 6.56 6.25
C THR A 271 1.22 7.68 7.02
N ILE A 272 1.76 8.04 8.18
CA ILE A 272 1.23 9.13 9.03
C ILE A 272 1.30 10.47 8.30
N ARG A 273 2.44 10.81 7.67
CA ARG A 273 2.55 12.05 6.88
C ARG A 273 1.56 12.08 5.72
N ALA A 274 1.34 10.96 5.04
CA ALA A 274 0.37 10.86 3.96
C ALA A 274 -1.08 11.01 4.46
N ALA A 275 -1.42 10.53 5.65
CA ALA A 275 -2.73 10.73 6.26
C ALA A 275 -2.95 12.21 6.65
N LEU A 276 -1.96 12.85 7.29
CA LEU A 276 -2.00 14.27 7.62
C LEU A 276 -2.16 15.16 6.37
N LEU A 277 -1.45 14.86 5.29
CA LEU A 277 -1.57 15.61 4.03
C LEU A 277 -2.91 15.40 3.29
N ARG A 278 -3.70 14.38 3.64
CA ARG A 278 -5.04 14.13 3.07
C ARG A 278 -6.16 14.83 3.83
N ASP A 279 -5.97 15.10 5.12
CA ASP A 279 -6.97 15.77 5.95
C ASP A 279 -6.83 17.31 5.84
N PRO A 280 -7.88 18.05 5.43
CA PRO A 280 -7.83 19.51 5.31
C PRO A 280 -7.38 20.26 6.57
N ALA A 281 -7.63 19.72 7.77
CA ALA A 281 -7.24 20.35 9.04
C ALA A 281 -5.72 20.34 9.26
N PHE A 282 -5.02 19.36 8.69
CA PHE A 282 -3.58 19.19 8.84
C PHE A 282 -2.80 19.58 7.59
N ALA A 283 -3.38 19.44 6.39
CA ALA A 283 -2.72 19.68 5.10
C ALA A 283 -2.21 21.12 4.90
N GLN A 284 -2.77 22.12 5.59
CA GLN A 284 -2.31 23.52 5.53
C GLN A 284 -1.16 23.83 6.50
N ARG A 285 -0.86 22.94 7.44
CA ARG A 285 0.16 23.15 8.48
C ARG A 285 1.53 22.72 7.95
N PRO A 286 2.63 23.42 8.29
CA PRO A 286 3.96 22.95 7.92
C PRO A 286 4.26 21.61 8.63
N ILE A 287 4.41 20.53 7.86
CA ILE A 287 4.80 19.21 8.37
C ILE A 287 6.29 18.99 8.12
N ARG A 288 7.06 18.84 9.21
CA ARG A 288 8.48 18.50 9.18
C ARG A 288 8.67 17.02 9.54
N LEU A 289 9.75 16.43 9.04
CA LEU A 289 10.18 15.07 9.35
C LEU A 289 11.65 15.13 9.79
N ILE A 290 11.94 14.68 11.00
CA ILE A 290 13.28 14.66 11.60
C ILE A 290 13.52 13.32 12.30
N ALA A 291 14.78 13.00 12.60
CA ALA A 291 15.12 11.88 13.48
C ALA A 291 14.98 12.27 14.96
N ALA A 292 14.93 11.31 15.90
CA ALA A 292 14.79 11.59 17.33
C ALA A 292 16.07 12.19 17.92
N SER A 293 17.24 11.79 17.42
CA SER A 293 18.53 12.48 17.63
C SER A 293 18.53 13.98 17.28
N GLN A 294 17.65 14.41 16.37
CA GLN A 294 17.54 15.80 15.92
C GLN A 294 16.46 16.60 16.68
N LEU A 295 15.75 15.98 17.63
CA LEU A 295 14.70 16.65 18.39
C LEU A 295 15.31 17.54 19.49
N THR A 296 15.19 18.85 19.34
CA THR A 296 15.66 19.82 20.34
C THR A 296 14.52 20.40 21.19
N PRO A 297 14.81 20.97 22.38
CA PRO A 297 13.82 21.68 23.19
C PRO A 297 13.12 22.84 22.46
N ASP A 298 13.76 23.45 21.46
CA ASP A 298 13.14 24.53 20.69
C ASP A 298 12.05 24.02 19.73
N VAL A 299 12.20 22.80 19.19
CA VAL A 299 11.13 22.12 18.43
C VAL A 299 9.90 21.89 19.30
N LEU A 300 10.09 21.50 20.56
CA LEU A 300 9.01 21.34 21.54
C LEU A 300 8.33 22.66 21.90
N LYS A 301 9.01 23.81 21.84
CA LYS A 301 8.38 25.12 22.09
C LYS A 301 7.43 25.52 20.97
N VAL A 302 7.81 25.26 19.71
CA VAL A 302 7.15 25.85 18.53
C VAL A 302 6.21 24.91 17.77
N SER A 303 6.32 23.60 17.93
CA SER A 303 5.56 22.61 17.13
C SER A 303 4.84 21.58 17.98
N ASP A 304 3.73 21.05 17.45
CA ASP A 304 3.18 19.78 17.94
C ASP A 304 4.09 18.65 17.45
N VAL A 305 4.35 17.66 18.30
CA VAL A 305 5.28 16.56 18.02
C VAL A 305 4.52 15.26 17.86
N VAL A 306 4.84 14.52 16.80
CA VAL A 306 4.33 13.16 16.56
C VAL A 306 5.53 12.22 16.50
N TYR A 307 5.84 11.56 17.61
CA TYR A 307 6.85 10.51 17.65
C TYR A 307 6.34 9.24 16.97
N VAL A 308 7.18 8.65 16.11
CA VAL A 308 6.92 7.41 15.38
C VAL A 308 8.18 6.56 15.43
N GLY A 309 8.12 5.37 16.05
CA GLY A 309 9.30 4.50 16.17
C GLY A 309 9.06 3.34 17.14
N GLN A 310 10.03 2.42 17.28
CA GLN A 310 9.98 1.51 18.43
C GLN A 310 10.18 2.31 19.73
N LEU A 311 9.72 1.82 20.88
CA LEU A 311 9.97 2.48 22.16
C LEU A 311 11.47 2.58 22.47
N SER A 312 12.30 1.66 21.99
CA SER A 312 13.75 1.69 22.11
C SER A 312 14.47 2.78 21.30
N GLY A 313 13.81 3.39 20.31
CA GLY A 313 14.35 4.53 19.55
C GLY A 313 13.93 5.90 20.08
N ILE A 314 13.33 5.97 21.27
CA ILE A 314 12.82 7.25 21.83
C ILE A 314 13.95 8.01 22.54
N GLY A 315 14.28 9.19 22.03
CA GLY A 315 15.28 10.07 22.64
C GLY A 315 14.88 10.51 24.06
N ALA A 316 15.87 10.72 24.94
CA ALA A 316 15.69 11.04 26.35
C ALA A 316 14.67 12.17 26.61
N LEU A 317 14.71 13.22 25.77
CA LEU A 317 13.83 14.38 25.82
C LEU A 317 12.32 14.06 25.74
N LEU A 318 11.93 12.92 25.14
CA LEU A 318 10.57 12.39 25.17
C LEU A 318 10.42 11.18 26.10
N ARG A 319 11.48 10.37 26.27
CA ARG A 319 11.48 9.18 27.12
C ARG A 319 11.12 9.50 28.56
N ASP A 320 11.79 10.48 29.14
CA ASP A 320 11.72 10.77 30.56
C ASP A 320 10.36 11.37 30.99
N PRO A 321 9.76 12.36 30.29
CA PRO A 321 8.39 12.81 30.57
C PRO A 321 7.35 11.72 30.26
N LEU A 322 7.58 10.85 29.26
CA LEU A 322 6.72 9.69 29.00
C LEU A 322 6.77 8.69 30.16
N ALA A 323 7.94 8.40 30.71
CA ALA A 323 8.11 7.50 31.85
C ALA A 323 7.40 7.99 33.11
N GLN A 324 7.40 9.31 33.35
CA GLN A 324 6.68 9.93 34.45
C GLN A 324 5.15 9.90 34.24
N ALA A 325 4.71 10.20 33.02
CA ALA A 325 3.30 10.25 32.67
C ALA A 325 2.64 8.86 32.61
N SER A 326 3.39 7.86 32.15
CA SER A 326 2.90 6.52 31.86
C SER A 326 2.53 5.76 33.14
N GLY A 327 1.53 4.88 33.04
CA GLY A 327 1.26 3.86 34.06
C GLY A 327 2.12 2.59 33.88
N PHE A 328 2.99 2.54 32.88
CA PHE A 328 3.94 1.46 32.67
C PHE A 328 5.32 1.85 33.20
N ARG A 329 6.01 0.88 33.79
CA ARG A 329 7.46 0.92 33.94
C ARG A 329 8.08 0.51 32.60
N LEU A 330 8.82 1.44 32.02
CA LEU A 330 9.72 1.22 30.91
C LEU A 330 10.98 0.51 31.43
N ASP A 331 11.39 -0.58 30.80
CA ASP A 331 12.69 -1.20 31.08
C ASP A 331 13.84 -0.42 30.42
N ALA A 332 15.07 -0.61 30.89
CA ALA A 332 16.25 0.10 30.37
C ALA A 332 16.50 -0.15 28.87
N GLY A 333 16.25 -1.37 28.39
CA GLY A 333 16.31 -1.71 26.96
C GLY A 333 15.12 -1.23 26.14
N LEU A 334 14.04 -0.76 26.79
CA LEU A 334 12.81 -0.24 26.18
C LEU A 334 12.10 -1.22 25.22
N ASP A 335 12.39 -2.52 25.32
CA ASP A 335 11.81 -3.60 24.52
C ASP A 335 10.80 -4.46 25.30
N SER A 336 10.56 -4.10 26.57
CA SER A 336 9.48 -4.61 27.41
C SER A 336 8.82 -3.50 28.23
N LEU A 337 7.56 -3.73 28.61
CA LEU A 337 6.77 -2.85 29.47
C LEU A 337 6.21 -3.65 30.65
N VAL A 338 6.23 -3.07 31.85
CA VAL A 338 5.59 -3.69 33.02
C VAL A 338 4.50 -2.76 33.56
N ASP A 339 3.28 -3.26 33.76
CA ASP A 339 2.22 -2.46 34.37
C ASP A 339 2.58 -2.09 35.81
N ALA A 340 2.67 -0.80 36.13
CA ALA A 340 3.07 -0.34 37.46
C ALA A 340 2.01 -0.66 38.54
N GLN A 341 0.75 -0.90 38.15
CA GLN A 341 -0.32 -1.25 39.10
C GLN A 341 -0.38 -2.76 39.39
N GLY A 342 -0.24 -3.60 38.35
CA GLY A 342 -0.43 -5.05 38.44
C GLY A 342 0.84 -5.89 38.35
N GLY A 343 2.01 -5.29 38.10
CA GLY A 343 3.28 -6.00 37.88
C GLY A 343 3.32 -6.87 36.62
N LYS A 344 2.31 -6.77 35.75
CA LYS A 344 2.16 -7.64 34.57
C LYS A 344 3.16 -7.23 33.47
N PRO A 345 4.05 -8.13 33.01
CA PRO A 345 4.97 -7.85 31.92
C PRO A 345 4.31 -8.02 30.56
N TYR A 346 4.69 -7.16 29.63
CA TYR A 346 4.36 -7.17 28.21
C TYR A 346 5.67 -7.15 27.43
N HIS A 347 6.01 -8.28 26.82
CA HIS A 347 7.21 -8.47 26.01
C HIS A 347 6.80 -8.88 24.59
N SER A 348 7.55 -8.43 23.60
CA SER A 348 7.44 -8.97 22.25
C SER A 348 7.94 -10.42 22.21
N ASP A 349 7.26 -11.32 21.49
CA ASP A 349 7.80 -12.67 21.23
C ASP A 349 9.05 -12.61 20.31
N GLY A 350 9.30 -11.45 19.71
CA GLY A 350 10.60 -11.04 19.19
C GLY A 350 11.09 -11.77 17.95
N LEU A 351 12.42 -11.77 17.80
CA LEU A 351 13.15 -12.33 16.66
C LEU A 351 13.64 -13.77 16.94
N GLU A 352 12.92 -14.52 17.78
CA GLU A 352 13.17 -15.96 17.89
C GLU A 352 13.07 -16.60 16.49
N LEU A 353 14.08 -17.40 16.13
CA LEU A 353 14.20 -18.08 14.83
C LEU A 353 13.29 -19.33 14.75
N ARG A 354 12.05 -19.22 15.24
CA ARG A 354 11.00 -20.24 15.07
C ARG A 354 10.29 -20.06 13.72
N ASP A 355 9.72 -21.15 13.20
CA ASP A 355 9.04 -21.24 11.89
C ASP A 355 8.11 -20.02 11.67
N GLN A 356 8.21 -19.41 10.48
CA GLN A 356 7.41 -18.25 10.08
C GLN A 356 5.90 -18.53 10.05
N ARG A 357 5.51 -19.81 10.13
CA ARG A 357 4.12 -20.29 10.28
C ARG A 357 3.53 -20.17 11.68
N ILE A 358 4.32 -19.78 12.69
CA ILE A 358 3.82 -19.57 14.05
C ILE A 358 3.38 -18.10 14.20
N ALA A 359 2.15 -17.90 14.66
CA ALA A 359 1.64 -16.57 14.98
C ALA A 359 2.40 -16.00 16.19
N ARG A 360 3.00 -14.82 16.02
CA ARG A 360 3.77 -14.12 17.06
C ARG A 360 2.94 -12.98 17.63
N ARG A 361 3.24 -12.65 18.88
CA ARG A 361 2.68 -11.51 19.59
C ARG A 361 3.72 -10.40 19.68
N ASP A 362 3.28 -9.19 19.36
CA ASP A 362 4.02 -7.96 19.58
C ASP A 362 3.11 -6.97 20.32
N TYR A 363 3.66 -5.84 20.77
CA TYR A 363 2.86 -4.81 21.44
C TYR A 363 3.06 -3.44 20.82
N GLY A 364 1.94 -2.79 20.51
CA GLY A 364 1.84 -1.43 20.03
C GLY A 364 1.38 -0.49 21.14
N TYR A 365 1.84 0.76 21.10
CA TYR A 365 1.62 1.75 22.14
C TYR A 365 1.18 3.08 21.53
N LEU A 366 0.07 3.64 22.02
CA LEU A 366 -0.34 5.01 21.72
C LEU A 366 -0.32 5.79 23.02
N ALA A 367 0.29 6.96 23.03
CA ALA A 367 0.10 7.92 24.12
C ALA A 367 -0.03 9.34 23.59
N CYS A 368 -0.72 10.18 24.36
CA CYS A 368 -0.80 11.61 24.10
C CYS A 368 -0.54 12.36 25.39
N LEU A 369 0.43 13.27 25.35
CA LEU A 369 0.91 14.06 26.47
C LEU A 369 0.77 15.56 26.12
N PRO A 370 0.45 16.43 27.10
CA PRO A 370 0.71 17.85 26.94
C PRO A 370 2.22 18.08 26.82
N GLY A 371 2.65 18.94 25.90
CA GLY A 371 4.03 19.39 25.79
C GLY A 371 4.32 20.64 26.64
N PRO A 372 5.60 20.99 26.82
CA PRO A 372 6.02 22.00 27.80
C PRO A 372 5.59 23.43 27.45
N ALA A 373 5.20 23.69 26.20
CA ALA A 373 4.78 25.01 25.72
C ALA A 373 3.29 25.08 25.36
N GLY A 374 2.46 24.17 25.89
CA GLY A 374 1.05 24.05 25.51
C GLY A 374 0.85 23.56 24.06
N ASN A 375 1.83 22.82 23.55
CA ASN A 375 1.76 22.00 22.35
C ASN A 375 1.30 20.57 22.70
N THR A 376 1.04 19.73 21.70
CA THR A 376 0.69 18.32 21.89
C THR A 376 1.88 17.43 21.54
N VAL A 377 2.15 16.42 22.36
CA VAL A 377 3.10 15.33 22.05
C VAL A 377 2.30 14.03 21.89
N LEU A 378 2.21 13.54 20.66
CA LEU A 378 1.61 12.25 20.31
C LEU A 378 2.72 11.22 20.10
N VAL A 379 2.62 10.07 20.77
CA VAL A 379 3.54 8.94 20.67
C VAL A 379 2.81 7.79 19.98
N ILE A 380 3.29 7.39 18.80
CA ILE A 380 2.84 6.21 18.05
C ILE A 380 4.01 5.24 17.99
N ALA A 381 4.02 4.26 18.89
CA ALA A 381 5.17 3.39 19.10
C ALA A 381 4.81 1.89 19.17
N ALA A 382 5.83 1.05 19.26
CA ALA A 382 5.70 -0.39 19.51
C ALA A 382 6.98 -0.95 20.14
N LEU A 383 6.95 -2.20 20.62
CA LEU A 383 8.16 -2.87 21.09
C LEU A 383 9.07 -3.29 19.93
N ARG A 384 8.52 -3.66 18.76
CA ARG A 384 9.28 -4.03 17.56
C ARG A 384 8.60 -3.54 16.25
N ASP A 385 9.33 -3.66 15.15
CA ASP A 385 8.92 -3.25 13.80
C ASP A 385 7.55 -3.78 13.29
N PRO A 386 7.11 -5.03 13.58
CA PRO A 386 5.80 -5.52 13.15
C PRO A 386 4.65 -4.78 13.85
N GLY A 387 4.75 -4.60 15.16
CA GLY A 387 3.81 -3.81 15.94
C GLY A 387 3.76 -2.36 15.47
N LEU A 388 4.91 -1.75 15.15
CA LEU A 388 4.95 -0.35 14.69
C LEU A 388 4.17 -0.13 13.39
N ARG A 389 4.27 -1.07 12.44
CA ARG A 389 3.48 -1.03 11.20
C ARG A 389 1.98 -1.09 11.48
N GLU A 390 1.56 -2.03 12.34
CA GLU A 390 0.15 -2.14 12.74
C GLU A 390 -0.35 -0.86 13.43
N MET A 391 0.48 -0.23 14.26
CA MET A 391 0.10 1.00 14.96
C MET A 391 0.02 2.21 14.04
N ALA A 392 0.84 2.29 12.98
CA ALA A 392 0.72 3.34 11.97
C ALA A 392 -0.57 3.19 11.13
N ASP A 393 -0.92 1.96 10.75
CA ASP A 393 -2.16 1.66 10.04
C ASP A 393 -3.37 1.92 10.94
N LEU A 394 -3.37 1.43 12.19
CA LEU A 394 -4.41 1.70 13.18
C LEU A 394 -4.56 3.20 13.48
N ALA A 395 -3.45 3.93 13.60
CA ALA A 395 -3.48 5.38 13.85
C ALA A 395 -3.95 6.21 12.66
N THR A 396 -4.09 5.63 11.46
CA THR A 396 -4.59 6.35 10.27
C THR A 396 -5.93 5.82 9.76
N ASP A 397 -6.38 4.65 10.24
CA ASP A 397 -7.72 4.10 10.00
C ASP A 397 -8.75 4.73 10.95
N THR A 398 -9.44 5.75 10.45
CA THR A 398 -10.49 6.45 11.20
C THR A 398 -11.69 5.57 11.58
N GLY A 399 -11.96 4.47 10.85
CA GLY A 399 -12.98 3.50 11.19
C GLY A 399 -12.60 2.70 12.45
N ARG A 400 -11.36 2.20 12.49
CA ARG A 400 -10.79 1.50 13.65
C ARG A 400 -10.68 2.42 14.86
N LEU A 401 -10.19 3.65 14.69
CA LEU A 401 -10.12 4.64 15.77
C LEU A 401 -11.49 4.99 16.36
N ARG A 402 -12.56 5.01 15.56
CA ARG A 402 -13.93 5.24 16.11
C ARG A 402 -14.40 4.11 17.02
N GLY A 403 -14.00 2.86 16.76
CA GLY A 403 -14.30 1.73 17.64
C GLY A 403 -13.70 1.88 19.05
N LEU A 404 -12.62 2.66 19.19
CA LEU A 404 -11.94 2.91 20.46
C LEU A 404 -12.59 4.04 21.29
N ARG A 405 -13.65 4.70 20.81
CA ARG A 405 -14.26 5.90 21.44
C ARG A 405 -14.99 5.65 22.78
N GLN A 406 -15.09 4.42 23.26
CA GLN A 406 -15.90 4.10 24.46
C GLN A 406 -15.20 4.38 25.80
N GLY A 407 -13.92 4.79 25.79
CA GLY A 407 -13.25 5.29 26.99
C GLY A 407 -12.19 6.33 26.65
N ARG A 408 -12.39 7.58 27.11
CA ARG A 408 -11.34 8.54 27.53
C ARG A 408 -10.18 8.92 26.57
N ILE A 409 -10.07 8.36 25.37
CA ILE A 409 -9.05 8.73 24.39
C ILE A 409 -9.29 10.18 23.94
N GLY A 410 -8.45 11.09 24.43
CA GLY A 410 -8.49 12.50 24.10
C GLY A 410 -7.48 13.27 24.96
N CYS A 411 -6.66 14.11 24.35
CA CYS A 411 -5.49 14.67 25.04
C CYS A 411 -5.82 15.77 26.07
N GLY A 412 -7.11 16.04 26.35
CA GLY A 412 -7.55 17.02 27.36
C GLY A 412 -7.17 16.69 28.81
N GLY A 413 -6.64 15.48 29.09
CA GLY A 413 -5.95 15.14 30.33
C GLY A 413 -4.70 14.27 30.11
N GLY A 414 -4.31 14.06 28.85
CA GLY A 414 -3.38 13.02 28.42
C GLY A 414 -3.93 11.59 28.56
N PHE A 415 -3.41 10.67 27.75
CA PHE A 415 -3.93 9.31 27.57
C PHE A 415 -2.80 8.34 27.19
N GLU A 416 -2.92 7.08 27.59
CA GLU A 416 -2.14 5.96 27.05
C GLU A 416 -3.01 4.73 26.77
N ALA A 417 -2.65 4.00 25.72
CA ALA A 417 -3.15 2.66 25.45
C ALA A 417 -2.07 1.71 24.96
N LEU A 418 -2.24 0.45 25.35
CA LEU A 418 -1.44 -0.67 24.90
C LEU A 418 -2.31 -1.61 24.06
N PHE A 419 -1.79 -2.00 22.90
CA PHE A 419 -2.42 -2.91 21.95
C PHE A 419 -1.58 -4.17 21.82
N GLN A 420 -2.21 -5.33 21.92
CA GLN A 420 -1.59 -6.58 21.53
C GLN A 420 -1.73 -6.74 20.02
N VAL A 421 -0.61 -6.76 19.32
CA VAL A 421 -0.54 -7.01 17.87
C VAL A 421 -0.28 -8.49 17.65
N ARG A 422 -1.00 -9.09 16.71
CA ARG A 422 -0.76 -10.47 16.26
C ARG A 422 -0.15 -10.44 14.87
N THR A 423 0.89 -11.22 14.63
CA THR A 423 1.62 -11.24 13.36
C THR A 423 1.90 -12.68 12.92
N LEU A 424 2.09 -12.88 11.61
CA LEU A 424 2.43 -14.16 11.01
C LEU A 424 3.46 -13.92 9.90
N GLY A 425 4.71 -14.33 10.15
CA GLY A 425 5.85 -13.88 9.34
C GLY A 425 5.91 -12.35 9.30
N ASN A 426 5.80 -11.77 8.10
CA ASN A 426 5.80 -10.32 7.90
C ASN A 426 4.39 -9.68 7.91
N ALA A 427 3.33 -10.48 7.89
CA ALA A 427 1.95 -10.00 7.83
C ALA A 427 1.39 -9.71 9.23
N ASN A 428 0.63 -8.62 9.36
CA ASN A 428 -0.13 -8.34 10.57
C ASN A 428 -1.51 -9.01 10.46
N LEU A 429 -1.94 -9.65 11.54
CA LEU A 429 -3.28 -10.25 11.69
C LEU A 429 -4.26 -9.30 12.42
N GLY A 430 -3.78 -8.11 12.82
CA GLY A 430 -4.54 -7.08 13.51
C GLY A 430 -4.05 -6.80 14.93
N ALA A 431 -4.60 -5.74 15.51
CA ALA A 431 -4.38 -5.29 16.89
C ALA A 431 -5.66 -5.35 17.73
N SER A 432 -5.53 -5.77 18.99
CA SER A 432 -6.58 -5.71 20.01
C SER A 432 -6.13 -4.84 21.19
N LEU A 433 -6.99 -3.91 21.63
CA LEU A 433 -6.74 -3.09 22.83
C LEU A 433 -6.60 -3.97 24.08
N VAL A 434 -5.61 -3.69 24.92
CA VAL A 434 -5.30 -4.43 26.16
C VAL A 434 -5.42 -3.52 27.39
N VAL A 435 -4.94 -2.28 27.27
CA VAL A 435 -4.97 -1.27 28.32
C VAL A 435 -5.38 0.06 27.68
N ASP A 436 -6.22 0.83 28.38
CA ASP A 436 -6.62 2.20 28.08
C ASP A 436 -6.76 2.91 29.43
N ARG A 437 -6.05 4.03 29.62
CA ARG A 437 -6.14 4.86 30.83
C ARG A 437 -5.65 6.30 30.57
N PRO A 438 -6.10 7.28 31.38
CA PRO A 438 -5.48 8.61 31.39
C PRO A 438 -4.03 8.52 31.87
N THR A 439 -3.16 9.35 31.31
CA THR A 439 -1.77 9.53 31.80
C THR A 439 -1.71 10.49 32.98
N ARG A 440 -0.67 10.38 33.81
CA ARG A 440 -0.36 11.34 34.88
C ARG A 440 0.30 12.59 34.29
N SER A 441 -0.50 13.52 33.75
CA SER A 441 -0.03 14.64 32.93
C SER A 441 0.46 15.88 33.70
N GLN A 442 0.27 15.97 35.01
CA GLN A 442 0.71 17.10 35.83
C GLN A 442 2.19 16.97 36.21
N GLY A 443 2.97 18.05 36.04
CA GLY A 443 4.35 18.14 36.53
C GLY A 443 5.40 17.34 35.74
N ILE A 444 5.03 16.69 34.63
CA ILE A 444 5.92 15.77 33.88
C ILE A 444 7.11 16.44 33.18
N TRP A 445 7.06 17.78 33.06
CA TRP A 445 8.16 18.60 32.52
C TRP A 445 8.89 19.40 33.61
N ASP A 446 8.29 19.53 34.79
CA ASP A 446 8.82 20.32 35.91
C ASP A 446 9.72 19.48 36.82
N ASN A 447 9.39 18.19 36.95
CA ASN A 447 10.26 17.22 37.56
C ASN A 447 11.24 16.72 36.50
N ALA A 448 12.47 17.24 36.52
CA ALA A 448 13.57 16.42 36.02
C ALA A 448 13.56 15.12 36.82
N ALA A 449 13.48 13.97 36.14
CA ALA A 449 13.86 12.72 36.79
C ALA A 449 15.27 12.94 37.39
N PRO A 450 15.56 12.46 38.62
CA PRO A 450 16.93 12.52 39.13
C PRO A 450 17.82 11.93 38.04
N ALA A 451 18.84 12.70 37.62
CA ALA A 451 19.68 12.36 36.47
C ALA A 451 20.03 10.88 36.55
N PRO A 452 19.69 10.08 35.51
CA PRO A 452 19.53 8.63 35.64
C PRO A 452 20.72 8.08 36.39
N GLU A 453 20.45 7.48 37.56
CA GLU A 453 21.51 7.05 38.48
C GLU A 453 22.51 6.26 37.65
N TYR A 454 23.73 6.78 37.54
CA TYR A 454 24.68 6.29 36.56
C TYR A 454 25.10 4.89 36.99
N HIS A 455 24.34 3.89 36.51
CA HIS A 455 24.70 2.50 36.62
C HIS A 455 25.97 2.36 35.80
N PRO A 456 27.13 2.08 36.44
CA PRO A 456 28.36 1.94 35.71
C PRO A 456 28.14 0.88 34.64
N ILE A 457 28.36 1.27 33.38
CA ILE A 457 28.27 0.35 32.25
C ILE A 457 29.22 -0.78 32.59
N ALA A 458 28.65 -1.92 32.99
CA ALA A 458 29.40 -2.93 33.69
C ALA A 458 30.52 -3.37 32.76
N ALA A 459 31.77 -3.13 33.17
CA ALA A 459 32.93 -3.48 32.37
C ALA A 459 32.79 -4.95 32.03
N THR A 460 32.46 -5.24 30.78
CA THR A 460 32.21 -6.61 30.34
C THR A 460 33.54 -7.30 30.45
N THR A 461 33.70 -8.09 31.51
CA THR A 461 34.84 -8.97 31.70
C THR A 461 34.80 -9.97 30.57
N ALA A 462 35.56 -9.68 29.51
CA ALA A 462 35.75 -10.59 28.41
C ALA A 462 36.12 -11.96 29.00
N PRO A 463 35.46 -13.05 28.57
CA PRO A 463 35.83 -14.37 29.06
C PRO A 463 37.29 -14.62 28.66
N VAL A 464 38.14 -14.79 29.67
CA VAL A 464 39.54 -15.19 29.48
C VAL A 464 39.52 -16.61 28.93
N HIS A 465 39.90 -16.74 27.67
CA HIS A 465 40.15 -18.00 26.97
C HIS A 465 41.63 -18.10 26.62
#